data_AF-F4Q954-F1
#
_entry.id   AF-F4Q954-F1
#
_cell.length_a   1.000
_cell.length_b   1.000
_cell.length_c   1.000
_cell.angle_alpha   90.00
_cell.angle_beta   90.00
_cell.angle_gamma   90.00
#
_symmetry.space_group_name_H-M   'P 1'
#
loop_
_entity.id
_entity.type
_entity.pdbx_description
1 polymer ?
#
loop_
_entity_poly.entity_id
_entity_poly.type
_entity_poly.pdbx_seq_one_letter_code
_entity_poly.pdbx_strand_id
1 'polypeptide(L)'
;MGDNERLNQLKNRQNDILERLQAMADKVADMLPIQEITPIQKRIDDYATNISLKHEMARVPKTYYSWTLEKRAAYLKAPSIHNLCKSIIVENINCVNQNTDDPFNSRFYCIIIQYTTKLQNQKILKFVKGLSTDNSSLSKANYRFTMAQSEDSNRLTGFEYNAVCPIGTAVPIPIIISNKILELPNPIVWLGGGEVDLKLVVDINDFKQSTELNTGTKVFVADVVYDQQYNSNDANVTNNNNDEE
;
A
#
# COMPACT_ATOMS: atom_id res chain seq x y z
N MET A 1 -62.82 -4.09 10.75
CA MET A 1 -61.37 -4.14 10.47
C MET A 1 -60.82 -5.28 11.30
N GLY A 2 -60.58 -6.43 10.67
CA GLY A 2 -60.46 -7.72 11.35
C GLY A 2 -59.05 -8.01 11.86
N ASP A 3 -58.94 -8.77 12.94
CA ASP A 3 -57.68 -9.10 13.63
C ASP A 3 -56.57 -9.64 12.70
N ASN A 4 -56.93 -10.25 11.56
CA ASN A 4 -55.98 -10.68 10.53
C ASN A 4 -55.23 -9.52 9.85
N GLU A 5 -55.87 -8.38 9.64
CA GLU A 5 -55.25 -7.21 9.02
C GLU A 5 -54.23 -6.58 9.98
N ARG A 6 -54.60 -6.50 11.26
CA ARG A 6 -53.69 -6.06 12.34
C ARG A 6 -52.51 -7.02 12.51
N LEU A 7 -52.75 -8.34 12.45
CA LEU A 7 -51.68 -9.34 12.53
C LEU A 7 -50.70 -9.24 11.36
N ASN A 8 -51.21 -9.03 10.14
CA ASN A 8 -50.35 -8.83 8.97
C ASN A 8 -49.52 -7.54 9.06
N GLN A 9 -50.12 -6.43 9.54
CA GLN A 9 -49.38 -5.19 9.79
C GLN A 9 -48.28 -5.38 10.84
N LEU A 10 -48.55 -6.12 11.92
CA LEU A 10 -47.54 -6.43 12.94
C LEU A 10 -46.41 -7.32 12.40
N LYS A 11 -46.73 -8.34 11.58
CA LYS A 11 -45.72 -9.18 10.92
C LYS A 11 -44.84 -8.38 9.97
N ASN A 12 -45.43 -7.51 9.15
CA ASN A 12 -44.66 -6.66 8.24
C ASN A 12 -43.72 -5.72 9.00
N ARG A 13 -44.21 -5.13 10.10
CA ARG A 13 -43.39 -4.26 10.95
C ARG A 13 -42.30 -5.02 11.69
N GLN A 14 -42.57 -6.26 12.12
CA GLN A 14 -41.56 -7.14 12.71
C GLN A 14 -40.46 -7.46 11.68
N ASN A 15 -40.82 -7.80 10.45
CA ASN A 15 -39.86 -8.10 9.38
C ASN A 15 -39.00 -6.86 9.03
N ASP A 16 -39.61 -5.67 8.90
CA ASP A 16 -38.88 -4.41 8.68
C ASP A 16 -37.90 -4.10 9.83
N ILE A 17 -38.29 -4.36 11.09
CA ILE A 17 -37.38 -4.20 12.23
C ILE A 17 -36.22 -5.20 12.17
N LEU A 18 -36.49 -6.48 11.85
CA LEU A 18 -35.46 -7.50 11.74
C LEU A 18 -34.45 -7.19 10.62
N GLU A 19 -34.93 -6.74 9.45
CA GLU A 19 -34.07 -6.32 8.34
C GLU A 19 -33.17 -5.14 8.73
N ARG A 20 -33.71 -4.14 9.45
CA ARG A 20 -32.92 -3.00 9.94
C ARG A 20 -31.89 -3.41 10.99
N LEU A 21 -32.26 -4.31 11.90
CA LEU A 21 -31.34 -4.83 12.91
C LEU A 21 -30.21 -5.61 12.26
N GLN A 22 -30.50 -6.44 11.26
CA GLN A 22 -29.48 -7.16 10.50
C GLN A 22 -28.55 -6.17 9.77
N ALA A 23 -29.10 -5.18 9.08
CA ALA A 23 -28.29 -4.16 8.40
C ALA A 23 -27.42 -3.33 9.36
N MET A 24 -27.88 -3.08 10.59
CA MET A 24 -27.05 -2.44 11.62
C MET A 24 -25.94 -3.38 12.12
N ALA A 25 -26.25 -4.66 12.34
CA ALA A 25 -25.26 -5.65 12.76
C ALA A 25 -24.14 -5.78 11.71
N ASP A 26 -24.49 -5.84 10.42
CA ASP A 26 -23.53 -5.92 9.32
C ASP A 26 -22.64 -4.66 9.28
N LYS A 27 -23.23 -3.47 9.46
CA LYS A 27 -22.46 -2.21 9.55
C LYS A 27 -21.50 -2.17 10.73
N VAL A 28 -21.92 -2.69 11.89
CA VAL A 28 -21.05 -2.77 13.07
C VAL A 28 -19.91 -3.76 12.85
N ALA A 29 -20.20 -4.91 12.21
CA ALA A 29 -19.17 -5.88 11.85
C ALA A 29 -18.10 -5.28 10.94
N ASP A 30 -18.50 -4.47 9.95
CA ASP A 30 -17.56 -3.79 9.04
C ASP A 30 -16.76 -2.64 9.69
N MET A 31 -17.12 -2.21 10.89
CA MET A 31 -16.38 -1.24 11.71
C MET A 31 -15.31 -1.88 12.59
N LEU A 32 -15.33 -3.20 12.75
CA LEU A 32 -14.34 -3.93 13.54
C LEU A 32 -13.31 -4.59 12.62
N PRO A 33 -12.03 -4.61 13.01
CA PRO A 33 -11.03 -5.37 12.27
C PRO A 33 -11.30 -6.87 12.41
N ILE A 34 -11.10 -7.62 11.32
CA ILE A 34 -11.12 -9.08 11.33
C ILE A 34 -10.08 -9.57 12.33
N GLN A 35 -10.50 -10.44 13.25
CA GLN A 35 -9.62 -11.01 14.29
C GLN A 35 -8.93 -12.30 13.84
N GLU A 36 -9.44 -12.93 12.79
CA GLU A 36 -8.89 -14.16 12.24
C GLU A 36 -7.57 -13.87 11.52
N ILE A 37 -6.55 -14.69 11.80
CA ILE A 37 -5.27 -14.66 11.10
C ILE A 37 -5.44 -15.43 9.79
N THR A 38 -5.48 -14.71 8.66
CA THR A 38 -5.61 -15.34 7.34
C THR A 38 -4.31 -16.01 6.90
N PRO A 39 -4.36 -16.93 5.90
CA PRO A 39 -3.16 -17.52 5.32
C PRO A 39 -2.17 -16.49 4.76
N ILE A 40 -2.68 -15.38 4.19
CA ILE A 40 -1.83 -14.29 3.68
C ILE A 40 -1.13 -13.58 4.84
N GLN A 41 -1.85 -13.22 5.91
CA GLN A 41 -1.23 -12.63 7.09
C GLN A 41 -0.12 -13.51 7.64
N LYS A 42 -0.40 -14.81 7.82
CA LYS A 42 0.61 -15.77 8.30
C LYS A 42 1.81 -15.84 7.37
N ARG A 43 1.59 -15.88 6.04
CA ARG A 43 2.67 -15.90 5.04
C ARG A 43 3.61 -14.70 5.18
N ILE A 44 3.06 -13.50 5.39
CA ILE A 44 3.85 -12.27 5.50
C ILE A 44 4.55 -12.17 6.85
N ASP A 45 3.88 -12.56 7.93
CA ASP A 45 4.46 -12.65 9.28
C ASP A 45 5.64 -13.63 9.33
N ASP A 46 5.46 -14.83 8.76
CA ASP A 46 6.53 -15.83 8.63
C ASP A 46 7.68 -15.30 7.76
N TYR A 47 7.38 -14.66 6.62
CA TYR A 47 8.40 -14.12 5.72
C TYR A 47 9.23 -13.02 6.41
N ALA A 48 8.56 -12.06 7.06
CA ALA A 48 9.22 -10.98 7.79
C ALA A 48 10.10 -11.53 8.93
N THR A 49 9.61 -12.52 9.68
CA THR A 49 10.40 -13.23 10.70
C THR A 49 11.64 -13.91 10.09
N ASN A 50 11.48 -14.61 8.98
CA ASN A 50 12.58 -15.33 8.31
C ASN A 50 13.69 -14.42 7.81
N ILE A 51 13.36 -13.18 7.41
CA ILE A 51 14.34 -12.18 7.00
C ILE A 51 14.88 -11.35 8.16
N SER A 52 14.61 -11.77 9.41
CA SER A 52 14.99 -11.08 10.65
C SER A 52 14.49 -9.64 10.78
N LEU A 53 13.38 -9.31 10.10
CA LEU A 53 12.76 -7.99 10.17
C LEU A 53 11.90 -7.87 11.43
N LYS A 54 12.16 -6.85 12.25
CA LYS A 54 11.25 -6.51 13.35
C LYS A 54 9.98 -5.88 12.77
N HIS A 55 8.83 -6.49 13.07
CA HIS A 55 7.56 -6.07 12.50
C HIS A 55 6.40 -6.32 13.45
N GLU A 56 5.27 -5.68 13.14
CA GLU A 56 3.95 -5.98 13.69
C GLU A 56 2.94 -6.05 12.54
N MET A 57 1.99 -6.98 12.65
CA MET A 57 0.86 -7.09 11.73
C MET A 57 -0.37 -6.43 12.33
N ALA A 58 -0.89 -5.40 11.68
CA ALA A 58 -2.05 -4.64 12.16
C ALA A 58 -3.24 -4.74 11.21
N ARG A 59 -4.35 -5.31 11.68
CA ARG A 59 -5.65 -5.34 10.97
C ARG A 59 -6.38 -4.02 11.16
N VAL A 60 -7.02 -3.55 10.09
CA VAL A 60 -7.90 -2.38 10.09
C VAL A 60 -9.30 -2.76 9.63
N PRO A 61 -10.35 -1.98 9.97
CA PRO A 61 -11.70 -2.27 9.51
C PRO A 61 -11.83 -2.13 7.98
N LYS A 62 -12.82 -2.77 7.36
CA LYS A 62 -13.06 -2.62 5.91
C LYS A 62 -13.32 -1.17 5.49
N THR A 63 -13.93 -0.39 6.39
CA THR A 63 -14.19 1.04 6.18
C THR A 63 -12.95 1.93 6.31
N TYR A 64 -11.79 1.38 6.65
CA TYR A 64 -10.56 2.16 6.90
C TYR A 64 -10.18 3.09 5.74
N TYR A 65 -10.30 2.65 4.49
CA TYR A 65 -9.97 3.47 3.33
C TYR A 65 -11.04 4.50 2.94
N SER A 66 -12.22 4.48 3.56
CA SER A 66 -13.19 5.58 3.41
C SER A 66 -12.90 6.75 4.36
N TRP A 67 -11.98 6.57 5.30
CA TRP A 67 -11.61 7.60 6.27
C TRP A 67 -10.55 8.56 5.72
N THR A 68 -10.46 9.75 6.31
CA THR A 68 -9.34 10.68 6.07
C THR A 68 -8.03 10.12 6.60
N LEU A 69 -6.89 10.65 6.13
CA LEU A 69 -5.58 10.19 6.59
C LEU A 69 -5.36 10.43 8.09
N GLU A 70 -5.90 11.52 8.64
CA GLU A 70 -5.81 11.86 10.07
C GLU A 70 -6.52 10.81 10.91
N LYS A 71 -7.73 10.42 10.50
CA LYS A 71 -8.50 9.38 11.20
C LYS A 71 -7.81 8.01 11.10
N ARG A 72 -7.22 7.69 9.94
CA ARG A 72 -6.42 6.48 9.74
C ARG A 72 -5.19 6.44 10.66
N ALA A 73 -4.44 7.54 10.71
CA ALA A 73 -3.25 7.66 11.56
C ALA A 73 -3.63 7.55 13.04
N ALA A 74 -4.69 8.25 13.47
CA ALA A 74 -5.19 8.17 14.84
C ALA A 74 -5.63 6.75 15.22
N TYR A 75 -6.33 6.03 14.34
CA TYR A 75 -6.74 4.64 14.57
C TYR A 75 -5.53 3.72 14.79
N LEU A 76 -4.51 3.85 13.93
CA LEU A 76 -3.27 3.07 14.02
C LEU A 76 -2.30 3.57 15.10
N LYS A 77 -2.63 4.66 15.79
CA LYS A 77 -1.74 5.38 16.72
C LYS A 77 -0.41 5.77 16.05
N ALA A 78 -0.44 6.03 14.75
CA ALA A 78 0.71 6.52 14.02
C ALA A 78 1.08 7.94 14.47
N PRO A 79 2.37 8.28 14.59
CA PRO A 79 2.79 9.62 15.04
C PRO A 79 2.27 10.76 14.16
N SER A 80 2.11 10.50 12.86
CA SER A 80 1.58 11.45 11.89
C SER A 80 1.01 10.74 10.66
N ILE A 81 0.27 11.48 9.83
CA ILE A 81 -0.16 11.01 8.51
C ILE A 81 1.02 10.67 7.57
N HIS A 82 2.20 11.22 7.83
CA HIS A 82 3.41 11.00 7.05
C HIS A 82 4.07 9.65 7.34
N ASN A 83 3.67 8.96 8.41
CA ASN A 83 4.11 7.59 8.70
C ASN A 83 3.26 6.54 7.94
N LEU A 84 2.11 6.93 7.40
CA LEU A 84 1.30 6.05 6.57
C LEU A 84 1.91 6.02 5.15
N CYS A 85 2.32 4.83 4.72
CA CYS A 85 2.99 4.63 3.45
C CYS A 85 2.22 3.67 2.55
N LYS A 86 2.44 3.77 1.24
CA LYS A 86 1.94 2.85 0.23
C LYS A 86 3.09 2.30 -0.60
N SER A 87 2.94 1.04 -1.00
CA SER A 87 3.82 0.35 -1.93
C SER A 87 3.15 0.30 -3.28
N ILE A 88 3.87 0.72 -4.31
CA ILE A 88 3.37 0.86 -5.68
C ILE A 88 4.28 0.10 -6.62
N ILE A 89 3.73 -0.76 -7.45
CA ILE A 89 4.51 -1.35 -8.55
C ILE A 89 4.48 -0.39 -9.73
N VAL A 90 5.65 0.12 -10.11
CA VAL A 90 5.83 0.91 -11.32
C VAL A 90 6.50 0.07 -12.39
N GLU A 91 6.13 0.32 -13.63
CA GLU A 91 6.66 -0.32 -14.82
C GLU A 91 7.37 0.72 -15.70
N ASN A 92 8.59 0.41 -16.13
CA ASN A 92 9.23 1.07 -17.25
C ASN A 92 8.80 0.39 -18.56
N ILE A 93 7.76 0.92 -19.22
CA ILE A 93 7.19 0.29 -20.44
C ILE A 93 8.13 0.35 -21.65
N ASN A 94 9.18 1.18 -21.59
CA ASN A 94 10.22 1.26 -22.61
C ASN A 94 11.52 0.57 -22.18
N CYS A 95 11.48 -0.25 -21.13
CA CYS A 95 12.67 -0.96 -20.64
C CYS A 95 13.17 -1.96 -21.69
N VAL A 96 14.48 -2.05 -21.82
CA VAL A 96 15.14 -3.08 -22.64
C VAL A 96 15.06 -4.46 -21.96
N ASN A 97 15.10 -4.47 -20.64
CA ASN A 97 14.90 -5.65 -19.82
C ASN A 97 13.40 -5.96 -19.72
N GLN A 98 13.06 -7.24 -19.58
CA GLN A 98 11.66 -7.70 -19.56
C GLN A 98 11.17 -8.11 -18.18
N ASN A 99 12.05 -8.16 -17.19
CA ASN A 99 11.79 -8.74 -15.87
C ASN A 99 12.45 -7.91 -14.74
N THR A 100 12.57 -8.53 -13.56
CA THR A 100 13.12 -7.92 -12.34
C THR A 100 14.56 -8.30 -12.01
N ASP A 101 15.24 -9.04 -12.88
CA ASP A 101 16.53 -9.68 -12.58
C ASP A 101 17.69 -8.69 -12.43
N ASP A 102 17.67 -7.60 -13.19
CA ASP A 102 18.66 -6.53 -13.10
C ASP A 102 18.10 -5.36 -12.27
N PRO A 103 18.48 -5.23 -10.98
CA PRO A 103 17.99 -4.15 -10.13
C PRO A 103 18.48 -2.75 -10.54
N PHE A 104 19.51 -2.64 -11.38
CA PHE A 104 20.04 -1.35 -11.84
C PHE A 104 19.38 -0.86 -13.13
N ASN A 105 18.61 -1.71 -13.81
CA ASN A 105 17.78 -1.37 -14.97
C ASN A 105 16.56 -2.30 -15.08
N SER A 106 15.80 -2.46 -14.01
CA SER A 106 14.65 -3.35 -13.98
C SER A 106 13.48 -2.81 -14.81
N ARG A 107 12.66 -3.71 -15.38
CA ARG A 107 11.37 -3.31 -15.95
C ARG A 107 10.39 -2.87 -14.86
N PHE A 108 10.45 -3.48 -13.67
CA PHE A 108 9.49 -3.20 -12.60
C PHE A 108 10.20 -2.85 -11.29
N TYR A 109 9.70 -1.83 -10.60
CA TYR A 109 10.17 -1.45 -9.26
C TYR A 109 8.99 -1.37 -8.31
N CYS A 110 9.21 -1.79 -7.06
CA CYS A 110 8.29 -1.51 -5.96
C CYS A 110 8.72 -0.19 -5.30
N ILE A 111 7.93 0.86 -5.42
CA ILE A 111 8.24 2.16 -4.83
C ILE A 111 7.41 2.36 -3.56
N ILE A 112 8.10 2.70 -2.48
CA ILE A 112 7.50 3.01 -1.18
C ILE A 112 7.49 4.52 -0.97
N ILE A 113 6.31 5.10 -0.85
CA ILE A 113 6.10 6.54 -0.59
C ILE A 113 5.06 6.77 0.50
N GLN A 114 5.03 7.97 1.07
CA GLN A 114 4.01 8.39 2.03
C GLN A 114 2.70 8.67 1.31
N TYR A 115 1.54 8.39 1.94
CA TYR A 115 0.22 8.70 1.37
C TYR A 115 0.04 10.20 1.06
N THR A 116 0.76 11.08 1.76
CA THR A 116 0.74 12.54 1.57
C THR A 116 1.55 13.02 0.36
N THR A 117 2.14 12.11 -0.41
CA THR A 117 3.03 12.45 -1.53
C THR A 117 2.56 11.81 -2.83
N LYS A 118 3.06 12.33 -3.96
CA LYS A 118 2.81 11.80 -5.29
C LYS A 118 4.14 11.51 -5.97
N LEU A 119 4.21 10.39 -6.69
CA LEU A 119 5.38 10.01 -7.49
C LEU A 119 5.66 11.05 -8.57
N GLN A 120 6.94 11.32 -8.79
CA GLN A 120 7.41 12.17 -9.88
C GLN A 120 8.25 11.34 -10.85
N ASN A 121 7.65 10.95 -11.98
CA ASN A 121 8.27 10.07 -12.97
C ASN A 121 9.64 10.57 -13.47
N GLN A 122 9.82 11.89 -13.57
CA GLN A 122 11.12 12.46 -13.96
C GLN A 122 12.23 12.23 -12.91
N LYS A 123 11.89 12.22 -11.61
CA LYS A 123 12.85 11.91 -10.55
C LYS A 123 13.18 10.43 -10.55
N ILE A 124 12.19 9.54 -10.72
CA ILE A 124 12.40 8.09 -10.89
C ILE A 124 13.31 7.80 -12.09
N LEU A 125 13.02 8.41 -13.25
CA LEU A 125 13.84 8.28 -14.45
C LEU A 125 15.29 8.68 -14.20
N LYS A 126 15.51 9.87 -13.62
CA LYS A 126 16.87 10.36 -13.32
C LYS A 126 17.61 9.41 -12.39
N PHE A 127 16.90 8.91 -11.37
CA PHE A 127 17.47 7.98 -10.39
C PHE A 127 17.87 6.66 -11.06
N VAL A 128 16.93 5.95 -11.69
CA VAL A 128 17.18 4.64 -12.30
C VAL A 128 18.24 4.74 -13.40
N LYS A 129 18.18 5.76 -14.26
CA LYS A 129 19.21 5.97 -15.28
C LYS A 129 20.59 6.22 -14.66
N GLY A 130 20.65 6.83 -13.47
CA GLY A 130 21.90 7.07 -12.73
C GLY A 130 22.45 5.82 -12.04
N LEU A 131 21.66 4.74 -11.91
CA LEU A 131 22.11 3.47 -11.33
C LEU A 131 22.96 2.64 -12.31
N SER A 132 22.77 2.82 -13.61
CA SER A 132 23.49 2.07 -14.63
C SER A 132 24.98 2.42 -14.61
N THR A 133 25.83 1.47 -14.19
CA THR A 133 27.28 1.63 -14.08
C THR A 133 28.00 1.54 -15.42
N ASP A 134 27.39 0.87 -16.39
CA ASP A 134 27.94 0.77 -17.73
C ASP A 134 27.54 2.02 -18.54
N ASN A 135 28.54 2.77 -18.99
CA ASN A 135 28.43 3.88 -19.93
C ASN A 135 27.80 3.49 -21.30
N SER A 136 27.21 2.29 -21.42
CA SER A 136 26.43 1.87 -22.57
C SER A 136 25.05 2.55 -22.58
N SER A 137 25.02 3.74 -23.22
CA SER A 137 24.12 4.05 -24.35
C SER A 137 22.59 4.12 -24.15
N LEU A 138 22.01 3.81 -22.98
CA LEU A 138 20.56 3.92 -22.85
C LEU A 138 20.12 5.40 -22.82
N SER A 139 19.45 5.80 -23.89
CA SER A 139 18.87 7.12 -24.03
C SER A 139 17.73 7.31 -23.04
N LYS A 140 17.32 8.57 -22.80
CA LYS A 140 16.13 8.86 -21.97
C LYS A 140 14.86 8.19 -22.52
N ALA A 141 14.81 7.84 -23.80
CA ALA A 141 13.64 7.21 -24.42
C ALA A 141 13.37 5.79 -23.89
N ASN A 142 14.38 5.12 -23.33
CA ASN A 142 14.27 3.78 -22.75
C ASN A 142 13.70 3.81 -21.31
N TYR A 143 13.29 4.98 -20.83
CA TYR A 143 12.79 5.18 -19.48
C TYR A 143 11.45 5.91 -19.53
N ARG A 144 10.36 5.14 -19.46
CA ARG A 144 9.01 5.65 -19.35
C ARG A 144 8.28 4.88 -18.24
N PHE A 145 8.28 5.47 -17.05
CA PHE A 145 7.63 4.88 -15.89
C PHE A 145 6.14 5.20 -15.86
N THR A 146 5.33 4.17 -15.59
CA THR A 146 3.89 4.23 -15.34
C THR A 146 3.53 3.27 -14.19
N MET A 147 2.32 3.36 -13.66
CA MET A 147 1.80 2.32 -12.77
C MET A 147 1.72 1.00 -13.55
N ALA A 148 2.17 -0.09 -12.93
CA ALA A 148 1.99 -1.41 -13.52
C ALA A 148 0.50 -1.76 -13.58
N GLN A 149 0.12 -2.47 -14.63
CA GLN A 149 -1.25 -2.98 -14.76
C GLN A 149 -1.56 -3.98 -13.64
N SER A 150 -2.82 -4.07 -13.22
CA SER A 150 -3.24 -4.94 -12.11
C SER A 150 -2.84 -6.41 -12.31
N GLU A 151 -2.87 -6.90 -13.55
CA GLU A 151 -2.44 -8.26 -13.88
C GLU A 151 -0.94 -8.47 -13.63
N ASP A 152 -0.09 -7.54 -14.09
CA ASP A 152 1.36 -7.59 -13.84
C ASP A 152 1.68 -7.41 -12.35
N SER A 153 1.00 -6.48 -11.67
CA SER A 153 1.17 -6.29 -10.23
C SER A 153 0.80 -7.57 -9.46
N ASN A 154 -0.31 -8.22 -9.80
CA ASN A 154 -0.69 -9.49 -9.16
C ASN A 154 0.31 -10.60 -9.48
N ARG A 155 0.69 -10.76 -10.74
CA ARG A 155 1.67 -11.77 -11.17
C ARG A 155 3.03 -11.62 -10.49
N LEU A 156 3.51 -10.39 -10.33
CA LEU A 156 4.82 -10.10 -9.71
C LEU A 156 4.77 -10.20 -8.19
N THR A 157 3.69 -9.72 -7.56
CA THR A 157 3.61 -9.60 -6.10
C THR A 157 2.91 -10.77 -5.44
N GLY A 158 2.00 -11.45 -6.13
CA GLY A 158 1.12 -12.46 -5.54
C GLY A 158 0.09 -11.87 -4.55
N PHE A 159 -0.23 -10.58 -4.69
CA PHE A 159 -1.28 -9.89 -3.94
C PHE A 159 -2.32 -9.29 -4.89
N GLU A 160 -3.54 -9.14 -4.37
CA GLU A 160 -4.62 -8.48 -5.09
C GLU A 160 -4.42 -6.96 -5.19
N TYR A 161 -5.28 -6.33 -5.98
CA TYR A 161 -5.30 -4.87 -6.11
C TYR A 161 -5.45 -4.18 -4.74
N ASN A 162 -4.72 -3.09 -4.52
CA ASN A 162 -4.65 -2.34 -3.25
C ASN A 162 -4.11 -3.10 -2.02
N ALA A 163 -3.53 -4.29 -2.23
CA ALA A 163 -3.02 -5.12 -1.15
C ALA A 163 -1.49 -5.34 -1.19
N VAL A 164 -0.76 -4.57 -2.01
CA VAL A 164 0.67 -4.78 -2.25
C VAL A 164 1.49 -4.66 -0.95
N CYS A 165 2.06 -5.79 -0.52
CA CYS A 165 3.17 -5.82 0.44
C CYS A 165 4.50 -5.70 -0.32
N PRO A 166 5.46 -4.89 0.15
CA PRO A 166 6.75 -4.77 -0.51
C PRO A 166 7.69 -5.98 -0.29
N ILE A 167 7.29 -6.94 0.54
CA ILE A 167 8.01 -8.19 0.82
C ILE A 167 7.07 -9.39 0.66
N GLY A 168 7.63 -10.60 0.64
CA GLY A 168 6.85 -11.82 0.42
C GLY A 168 6.18 -11.87 -0.96
N THR A 169 6.79 -11.18 -1.93
CA THR A 169 6.33 -11.13 -3.31
C THR A 169 6.61 -12.45 -4.04
N ALA A 170 5.86 -12.73 -5.12
CA ALA A 170 6.04 -13.95 -5.91
C ALA A 170 7.41 -14.02 -6.60
N VAL A 171 7.95 -12.86 -7.00
CA VAL A 171 9.34 -12.71 -7.47
C VAL A 171 10.04 -11.59 -6.69
N PRO A 172 11.38 -11.62 -6.56
CA PRO A 172 12.12 -10.46 -6.04
C PRO A 172 11.90 -9.24 -6.95
N ILE A 173 11.41 -8.13 -6.37
CA ILE A 173 11.21 -6.86 -7.08
C ILE A 173 12.12 -5.82 -6.43
N PRO A 174 13.03 -5.16 -7.19
CA PRO A 174 13.85 -4.09 -6.65
C PRO A 174 12.99 -2.97 -6.04
N ILE A 175 13.37 -2.54 -4.84
CA ILE A 175 12.59 -1.58 -4.04
C ILE A 175 13.24 -0.21 -4.12
N ILE A 176 12.44 0.84 -4.28
CA ILE A 176 12.88 2.23 -4.12
C ILE A 176 12.09 2.87 -2.98
N ILE A 177 12.77 3.20 -1.89
CA ILE A 177 12.18 3.92 -0.76
C ILE A 177 12.37 5.42 -0.98
N SER A 178 11.30 6.20 -0.85
CA SER A 178 11.43 7.66 -0.84
C SER A 178 12.31 8.10 0.33
N ASN A 179 13.34 8.90 0.05
CA ASN A 179 14.21 9.49 1.07
C ASN A 179 13.43 10.28 2.13
N LYS A 180 12.27 10.85 1.77
CA LYS A 180 11.37 11.58 2.69
C LYS A 180 10.85 10.73 3.84
N ILE A 181 10.79 9.41 3.67
CA ILE A 181 10.42 8.49 4.74
C ILE A 181 11.57 8.36 5.76
N LEU A 182 12.82 8.31 5.30
CA LEU A 182 13.99 8.21 6.16
C LEU A 182 14.28 9.52 6.90
N GLU A 183 13.76 10.65 6.41
CA GLU A 183 13.85 11.96 7.07
C GLU A 183 12.85 12.12 8.23
N LEU A 184 11.95 11.14 8.47
CA LEU A 184 10.98 11.20 9.56
C LEU A 184 11.66 11.12 10.94
N PRO A 185 11.22 11.92 11.94
CA PRO A 185 11.74 11.82 13.31
C PRO A 185 11.52 10.44 13.95
N ASN A 186 10.45 9.75 13.56
CA ASN A 186 10.18 8.37 13.92
C ASN A 186 10.12 7.53 12.63
N PRO A 187 11.07 6.61 12.41
CA PRO A 187 11.16 5.81 11.17
C PRO A 187 10.16 4.65 11.10
N ILE A 188 9.26 4.49 12.09
CA ILE A 188 8.20 3.48 12.04
C ILE A 188 7.13 3.88 11.03
N VAL A 189 6.84 2.99 10.09
CA VAL A 189 5.84 3.20 9.03
C VAL A 189 4.84 2.07 8.93
N TRP A 190 3.67 2.38 8.38
CA TRP A 190 2.62 1.43 8.06
C TRP A 190 2.57 1.21 6.56
N LEU A 191 2.89 -0.01 6.12
CA LEU A 191 2.91 -0.46 4.73
C LEU A 191 1.73 -1.41 4.46
N GLY A 192 1.45 -1.69 3.19
CA GLY A 192 0.51 -2.76 2.82
C GLY A 192 1.00 -4.11 3.36
N GLY A 193 0.09 -4.90 3.95
CA GLY A 193 0.42 -6.18 4.59
C GLY A 193 0.11 -7.41 3.74
N GLY A 194 -0.27 -7.26 2.48
CA GLY A 194 -0.67 -8.38 1.60
C GLY A 194 -2.19 -8.53 1.44
N GLU A 195 -2.97 -7.82 2.26
CA GLU A 195 -4.43 -7.69 2.16
C GLU A 195 -4.80 -6.22 2.32
N VAL A 196 -5.95 -5.82 1.76
CA VAL A 196 -6.45 -4.43 1.82
C VAL A 196 -6.52 -3.95 3.27
N ASP A 197 -7.09 -4.77 4.14
CA ASP A 197 -7.32 -4.51 5.57
C ASP A 197 -6.14 -4.88 6.46
N LEU A 198 -4.98 -5.22 5.91
CA LEU A 198 -3.79 -5.61 6.66
C LEU A 198 -2.64 -4.62 6.45
N LYS A 199 -1.92 -4.32 7.53
CA LYS A 199 -0.77 -3.42 7.53
C LYS A 199 0.45 -4.12 8.09
N LEU A 200 1.58 -3.92 7.43
CA LEU A 200 2.90 -4.29 7.92
C LEU A 200 3.51 -3.06 8.59
N VAL A 201 3.78 -3.14 9.89
CA VAL A 201 4.35 -2.04 10.68
C VAL A 201 5.81 -2.32 10.94
N VAL A 202 6.70 -1.43 10.49
CA VAL A 202 8.16 -1.66 10.51
C VAL A 202 8.93 -0.36 10.72
N ASP A 203 10.13 -0.45 11.30
CA ASP A 203 11.14 0.60 11.15
C ASP A 203 11.70 0.54 9.72
N ILE A 204 11.64 1.65 8.97
CA ILE A 204 12.05 1.66 7.56
C ILE A 204 13.55 1.38 7.36
N ASN A 205 14.40 1.69 8.34
CA ASN A 205 15.83 1.40 8.25
C ASN A 205 16.10 -0.09 8.47
N ASP A 206 15.43 -0.70 9.45
CA ASP A 206 15.49 -2.15 9.64
C ASP A 206 14.89 -2.89 8.44
N PHE A 207 13.76 -2.41 7.90
CA PHE A 207 13.17 -2.93 6.67
C PHE A 207 14.19 -2.98 5.52
N LYS A 208 14.87 -1.85 5.26
CA LYS A 208 15.91 -1.78 4.23
C LYS A 208 17.03 -2.78 4.51
N GLN A 209 17.58 -2.77 5.72
CA GLN A 209 18.72 -3.60 6.10
C GLN A 209 18.38 -5.11 6.00
N SER A 210 17.30 -5.52 6.65
CA SER A 210 16.85 -6.91 6.72
C SER A 210 16.47 -7.46 5.33
N THR A 211 15.84 -6.64 4.48
CA THR A 211 15.54 -7.03 3.11
C THR A 211 16.81 -7.23 2.27
N GLU A 212 17.74 -6.26 2.27
CA GLU A 212 18.95 -6.36 1.45
C GLU A 212 19.87 -7.52 1.87
N LEU A 213 19.99 -7.77 3.18
CA LEU A 213 20.91 -8.79 3.70
C LEU A 213 20.37 -10.20 3.54
N ASN A 214 19.04 -10.39 3.64
CA ASN A 214 18.46 -11.73 3.81
C ASN A 214 17.61 -12.21 2.61
N THR A 215 17.30 -11.36 1.63
CA THR A 215 16.48 -11.77 0.46
C THR A 215 17.20 -11.63 -0.88
N GLY A 216 18.35 -10.96 -0.93
CA GLY A 216 19.01 -10.58 -2.18
C GLY A 216 18.26 -9.53 -2.99
N THR A 217 17.11 -9.04 -2.51
CA THR A 217 16.33 -7.97 -3.13
C THR A 217 17.05 -6.65 -2.89
N LYS A 218 17.28 -5.89 -3.96
CA LYS A 218 17.99 -4.61 -3.83
C LYS A 218 17.04 -3.50 -3.37
N VAL A 219 17.45 -2.74 -2.35
CA VAL A 219 16.66 -1.64 -1.78
C VAL A 219 17.41 -0.33 -1.92
N PHE A 220 16.90 0.51 -2.80
CA PHE A 220 17.39 1.84 -3.06
C PHE A 220 16.71 2.89 -2.21
N VAL A 221 17.39 4.02 -2.01
CA VAL A 221 16.81 5.22 -1.40
C VAL A 221 16.99 6.37 -2.39
N ALA A 222 15.89 7.04 -2.72
CA ALA A 222 15.91 8.11 -3.70
C ALA A 222 14.82 9.15 -3.43
N ASP A 223 15.06 10.38 -3.89
CA ASP A 223 14.00 11.36 -4.03
C ASP A 223 13.19 11.02 -5.28
N VAL A 224 11.95 10.59 -5.11
CA VAL A 224 11.04 10.10 -6.17
C VAL A 224 9.68 10.76 -6.15
N VAL A 225 9.49 11.79 -5.32
CA VAL A 225 8.20 12.45 -5.10
C VAL A 225 8.28 13.93 -5.46
N TYR A 226 7.14 14.56 -5.73
CA TYR A 226 7.10 16.01 -5.86
C TYR A 226 7.49 16.68 -4.54
N ASP A 227 8.19 17.80 -4.63
CA ASP A 227 8.44 18.65 -3.46
C ASP A 227 7.08 19.20 -2.99
N GLN A 228 6.74 18.96 -1.72
CA GLN A 228 5.50 19.47 -1.16
C GLN A 228 5.57 21.00 -1.11
N GLN A 229 4.82 21.69 -1.97
CA GLN A 229 4.47 23.09 -1.72
C GLN A 229 3.47 23.09 -0.55
N TYR A 230 3.92 23.45 0.64
CA TYR A 230 3.03 23.72 1.76
C TYR A 230 2.18 24.96 1.44
N ASN A 231 1.02 24.77 0.80
CA ASN A 231 -0.03 25.78 0.80
C ASN A 231 -0.85 25.59 2.07
N SER A 232 -0.66 26.51 3.02
CA SER A 232 -1.32 26.56 4.33
C SER A 232 -2.84 26.85 4.29
N ASN A 233 -3.54 26.53 3.19
CA ASN A 233 -4.96 26.84 3.00
C ASN A 233 -5.84 25.64 2.60
N ASP A 234 -5.31 24.43 2.42
CA ASP A 234 -6.11 23.29 1.96
C ASP A 234 -6.65 22.44 3.12
N ALA A 235 -7.50 23.04 3.95
CA ALA A 235 -8.37 22.32 4.90
C ALA A 235 -9.61 21.71 4.22
N ASN A 236 -9.69 21.74 2.89
CA ASN A 236 -10.80 21.19 2.10
C ASN A 236 -10.29 20.51 0.82
N VAL A 237 -9.40 19.52 0.94
CA VAL A 237 -9.19 18.57 -0.17
C VAL A 237 -10.33 17.56 -0.11
N THR A 238 -11.39 17.87 -0.85
CA THR A 238 -12.41 16.92 -1.26
C THR A 238 -11.77 15.65 -1.80
N ASN A 239 -12.23 14.50 -1.31
CA ASN A 239 -12.00 13.17 -1.85
C ASN A 239 -12.24 13.18 -3.37
N ASN A 240 -11.15 13.24 -4.14
CA ASN A 240 -11.13 12.75 -5.51
C ASN A 240 -10.21 11.53 -5.51
N ASN A 241 -10.76 10.40 -5.09
CA ASN A 241 -10.33 9.10 -5.59
C ASN A 241 -10.71 9.05 -7.08
N ASN A 242 -9.87 9.66 -7.91
CA ASN A 242 -9.79 9.29 -9.33
C ASN A 242 -8.44 8.58 -9.49
N ASP A 243 -8.37 7.39 -8.90
CA ASP A 243 -7.51 6.31 -9.38
C ASP A 243 -8.41 5.43 -10.27
N GLU A 244 -8.86 6.00 -11.39
CA GLU A 244 -9.47 5.28 -12.51
C GLU A 244 -8.63 5.54 -13.77
N GLU A 245 -8.35 4.43 -14.46
CA GLU A 245 -7.49 4.17 -15.63
C GLU A 245 -5.98 3.95 -15.41
#